data_AF-A0A4D7CA13-F1
#
_entry.id   AF-A0A4D7CA13-F1
#
_cell.length_a   1.000
_cell.length_b   1.000
_cell.length_c   1.000
_cell.angle_alpha   90.00
_cell.angle_beta   90.00
_cell.angle_gamma   90.00
#
_symmetry.space_group_name_H-M   'P 1'
#
loop_
_entity.id
_entity.type
_entity.pdbx_description
1 polymer ?
#
loop_
_entity_poly.entity_id
_entity_poly.type
_entity_poly.pdbx_seq_one_letter_code
_entity_poly.pdbx_strand_id
1 'polypeptide(L)'
;MHYRSFLHGLRLRGRFPLKLLAAPADLWVGEPLIGKALVDGRFDYMGIAINTNGIRFSAIHAPLGWLEWLHGFRWLRDAATVLDHRRGAAIIEPLVQRWLDEYARFDELVWRPDILGERLINWMTHAPFLLSSSDQVYRSAVLNTLARSGRHLAQTVEKTPTVWRG
;
A
#
# COMPACT_ATOMS: atom_id res chain seq x y z
N MET A 1 7.91 -7.80 -34.99
CA MET A 1 8.52 -9.08 -35.42
C MET A 1 9.21 -9.72 -34.22
N HIS A 2 9.13 -11.04 -34.14
CA HIS A 2 9.48 -11.96 -33.04
C HIS A 2 10.87 -11.75 -32.39
N TYR A 3 10.98 -11.94 -31.06
CA TYR A 3 11.62 -13.15 -30.51
C TYR A 3 11.42 -13.32 -28.99
N ARG A 4 10.55 -14.27 -28.62
CA ARG A 4 10.70 -15.09 -27.41
C ARG A 4 11.94 -15.96 -27.66
N SER A 5 13.07 -15.69 -27.02
CA SER A 5 14.20 -16.62 -27.10
C SER A 5 14.06 -17.71 -26.05
N PHE A 6 13.98 -18.96 -26.55
CA PHE A 6 14.00 -20.25 -25.87
C PHE A 6 15.14 -20.41 -24.84
N LEU A 7 16.15 -19.54 -24.87
CA LEU A 7 17.34 -19.61 -24.02
C LEU A 7 17.13 -19.00 -22.60
N HIS A 8 16.09 -18.19 -22.35
CA HIS A 8 15.81 -17.70 -20.99
C HIS A 8 15.26 -18.80 -20.06
N GLY A 9 14.47 -19.73 -20.62
CA GLY A 9 13.89 -20.84 -19.85
C GLY A 9 14.89 -21.91 -19.42
N LEU A 10 16.04 -22.01 -20.11
CA LEU A 10 17.11 -22.97 -19.76
C LEU A 10 17.92 -22.54 -18.54
N ARG A 11 17.91 -21.25 -18.16
CA ARG A 11 18.64 -20.71 -17.01
C ARG A 11 17.90 -20.86 -15.68
N LEU A 12 16.63 -21.26 -15.72
CA LEU A 12 15.77 -21.49 -14.56
C LEU A 12 15.56 -22.98 -14.24
N ARG A 13 16.22 -23.88 -14.97
CA ARG A 13 16.16 -25.34 -14.73
C ARG A 13 17.27 -25.78 -13.76
N GLY A 14 17.03 -25.55 -12.47
CA GLY A 14 17.72 -26.25 -11.38
C GLY A 14 16.97 -27.52 -10.96
N ARG A 15 17.63 -28.40 -10.20
CA ARG A 15 17.00 -29.60 -9.62
C ARG A 15 15.74 -29.21 -8.84
N PHE A 16 14.60 -29.79 -9.19
CA PHE A 16 13.34 -29.62 -8.45
C PHE A 16 13.56 -30.06 -6.98
N PRO A 17 13.32 -29.19 -5.98
CA PRO A 17 13.35 -29.63 -4.60
C PRO A 17 12.16 -30.58 -4.36
N LEU A 18 12.46 -31.83 -4.01
CA LEU A 18 11.46 -32.89 -3.80
C LEU A 18 10.64 -32.69 -2.50
N LYS A 19 11.04 -31.76 -1.64
CA LYS A 19 10.30 -31.31 -0.44
C LYS A 19 10.57 -29.84 -0.17
N LEU A 20 9.51 -29.09 0.14
CA LEU A 20 9.61 -27.78 0.79
C LEU A 20 9.95 -28.04 2.27
N LEU A 21 11.21 -27.84 2.67
CA LEU A 21 11.68 -28.17 4.03
C LEU A 21 11.09 -27.23 5.10
N ALA A 22 10.75 -26.01 4.71
CA ALA A 22 9.92 -25.07 5.45
C ALA A 22 9.46 -23.97 4.47
N ALA A 23 8.22 -23.49 4.62
CA ALA A 23 7.88 -22.15 4.16
C ALA A 23 8.44 -21.17 5.20
N PRO A 24 9.17 -20.09 4.83
CA PRO A 24 9.45 -19.03 5.77
C PRO A 24 8.12 -18.54 6.34
N ALA A 25 8.06 -18.29 7.66
CA ALA A 25 6.94 -17.56 8.24
C ALA A 25 6.72 -16.27 7.44
N ASP A 26 5.46 -15.86 7.29
CA ASP A 26 5.07 -14.67 6.51
C ASP A 26 6.05 -13.51 6.78
N LEU A 27 6.83 -13.14 5.77
CA LEU A 27 8.02 -12.28 5.96
C LEU A 27 7.65 -10.83 6.29
N TRP A 28 6.36 -10.49 6.19
CA TRP A 28 5.87 -9.14 6.42
C TRP A 28 4.65 -9.14 7.37
N VAL A 29 4.83 -9.56 8.63
CA VAL A 29 3.86 -9.30 9.71
C VAL A 29 3.98 -7.85 10.19
N GLY A 30 2.89 -7.09 10.27
CA GLY A 30 2.92 -5.69 10.71
C GLY A 30 3.43 -5.52 12.14
N GLU A 31 3.66 -4.29 12.57
CA GLU A 31 4.13 -3.98 13.92
C GLU A 31 2.95 -3.75 14.88
N PRO A 32 2.74 -4.62 15.89
CA PRO A 32 1.61 -4.51 16.81
C PRO A 32 1.58 -3.22 17.63
N LEU A 33 2.74 -2.65 17.97
CA LEU A 33 2.80 -1.39 18.70
C LEU A 33 2.25 -0.22 17.87
N ILE A 34 2.53 -0.20 16.57
CA ILE A 34 1.99 0.79 15.63
C ILE A 34 0.49 0.56 15.43
N GLY A 35 0.07 -0.69 15.27
CA GLY A 35 -1.34 -1.05 15.17
C GLY A 35 -2.14 -0.58 16.40
N LYS A 36 -1.62 -0.80 17.60
CA LYS A 36 -2.24 -0.35 18.84
C LYS A 36 -2.28 1.19 18.92
N ALA A 37 -1.19 1.86 18.54
CA ALA A 37 -1.15 3.32 18.48
C ALA A 37 -2.25 3.88 17.54
N LEU A 38 -2.50 3.23 16.40
CA LEU A 38 -3.57 3.59 15.49
C LEU A 38 -4.96 3.48 16.14
N VAL A 39 -5.20 2.38 16.87
CA VAL A 39 -6.44 2.18 17.65
C VAL A 39 -6.60 3.25 18.71
N ASP A 40 -5.50 3.69 19.32
CA ASP A 40 -5.45 4.77 20.31
C ASP A 40 -5.52 6.18 19.67
N GLY A 41 -5.76 6.27 18.35
CA GLY A 41 -6.02 7.54 17.66
C GLY A 41 -4.77 8.30 17.21
N ARG A 42 -3.66 7.59 16.94
CA ARG A 42 -2.42 8.21 16.41
C ARG A 42 -1.73 7.35 15.36
N PHE A 43 -1.15 8.00 14.37
CA PHE A 43 -0.10 7.41 13.54
C PHE A 43 1.22 7.54 14.28
N ASP A 44 1.87 6.43 14.62
CA ASP A 44 3.15 6.41 15.32
C ASP A 44 4.17 5.62 14.51
N TYR A 45 5.15 6.31 13.94
CA TYR A 45 6.18 5.71 13.10
C TYR A 45 7.48 6.50 13.19
N MET A 46 8.61 5.80 13.24
CA MET A 46 9.95 6.42 13.37
C MET A 46 10.08 7.44 14.52
N GLY A 47 9.38 7.19 15.64
CA GLY A 47 9.38 8.09 16.81
C GLY A 47 8.60 9.39 16.63
N ILE A 48 7.82 9.51 15.54
CA ILE A 48 6.96 10.66 15.26
C ILE A 48 5.51 10.19 15.37
N ALA A 49 4.79 10.79 16.33
CA ALA A 49 3.38 10.52 16.59
C ALA A 49 2.49 11.69 16.12
N ILE A 50 1.49 11.39 15.30
CA ILE A 50 0.51 12.37 14.79
C ILE A 50 -0.90 11.89 15.11
N ASN A 51 -1.71 12.76 15.71
CA ASN A 51 -3.09 12.43 16.08
C ASN A 51 -3.97 12.26 14.82
N THR A 52 -4.83 11.24 14.81
CA THR A 52 -5.71 10.92 13.68
C THR A 52 -7.10 11.57 13.76
N ASN A 53 -7.48 12.08 14.94
CA ASN A 53 -8.74 12.80 15.13
C ASN A 53 -8.70 14.15 14.40
N GLY A 54 -9.63 14.37 13.48
CA GLY A 54 -9.68 15.60 12.68
C GLY A 54 -8.43 15.84 11.81
N ILE A 55 -7.63 14.80 11.55
CA ILE A 55 -6.39 14.92 10.78
C ILE A 55 -6.66 15.48 9.39
N ARG A 56 -5.84 16.44 8.97
CA ARG A 56 -5.71 16.85 7.57
C ARG A 56 -4.36 16.37 7.07
N PHE A 57 -4.35 15.51 6.07
CA PHE A 57 -3.13 14.85 5.61
C PHE A 57 -2.15 15.86 5.00
N SER A 58 -2.64 16.84 4.27
CA SER A 58 -1.88 17.96 3.69
C SER A 58 -1.24 18.90 4.72
N ALA A 59 -1.70 18.89 5.97
CA ALA A 59 -1.13 19.70 7.04
C ALA A 59 0.02 18.98 7.79
N ILE A 60 0.29 17.72 7.46
CA ILE A 60 1.32 16.92 8.11
C ILE A 60 2.71 17.36 7.62
N HIS A 61 3.56 17.73 8.57
CA HIS A 61 4.97 18.01 8.33
C HIS A 61 5.80 16.92 9.00
N ALA A 62 6.37 16.02 8.20
CA ALA A 62 7.18 14.89 8.68
C ALA A 62 8.30 14.58 7.68
N PRO A 63 9.36 13.86 8.10
CA PRO A 63 10.41 13.39 7.19
C PRO A 63 9.84 12.52 6.07
N LEU A 64 10.53 12.52 4.92
CA LEU A 64 10.07 11.83 3.71
C LEU A 64 9.70 10.36 3.95
N GLY A 65 10.54 9.60 4.68
CA GLY A 65 10.25 8.19 4.98
C GLY A 65 8.97 7.96 5.79
N TRP A 66 8.58 8.94 6.62
CA TRP A 66 7.32 8.92 7.35
C TRP A 66 6.13 9.20 6.41
N LEU A 67 6.25 10.18 5.52
CA LEU A 67 5.23 10.49 4.51
C LEU A 67 5.05 9.32 3.52
N GLU A 68 6.13 8.65 3.13
CA GLU A 68 6.09 7.44 2.31
C GLU A 68 5.35 6.30 3.02
N TRP A 69 5.62 6.05 4.31
CA TRP A 69 4.88 5.10 5.13
C TRP A 69 3.38 5.43 5.20
N LEU A 70 3.04 6.70 5.40
CA LEU A 70 1.67 7.19 5.48
C LEU A 70 0.92 6.99 4.16
N HIS A 71 1.48 7.52 3.07
CA HIS A 71 0.84 7.55 1.75
C HIS A 71 0.92 6.23 0.99
N GLY A 72 1.84 5.35 1.38
CA GLY A 72 1.88 3.94 0.96
C GLY A 72 0.88 3.07 1.73
N PHE A 73 0.23 3.59 2.78
CA PHE A 73 -0.73 2.86 3.62
C PHE A 73 -0.13 1.64 4.33
N ARG A 74 1.16 1.67 4.67
CA ARG A 74 1.82 0.58 5.43
C ARG A 74 1.15 0.32 6.77
N TRP A 75 0.58 1.35 7.38
CA TRP A 75 -0.18 1.26 8.63
C TRP A 75 -1.41 0.34 8.57
N LEU A 76 -1.92 -0.02 7.38
CA LEU A 76 -2.99 -1.03 7.26
C LEU A 76 -2.51 -2.43 7.68
N ARG A 77 -1.26 -2.75 7.37
CA ARG A 77 -0.61 -4.00 7.78
C ARG A 77 -0.39 -4.03 9.28
N ASP A 78 0.01 -2.90 9.86
CA ASP A 78 0.17 -2.75 11.31
C ASP A 78 -1.18 -2.88 12.02
N ALA A 79 -2.23 -2.25 11.48
CA ALA A 79 -3.61 -2.39 11.99
C ALA A 79 -4.11 -3.84 11.96
N ALA A 80 -3.79 -4.59 10.91
CA ALA A 80 -4.18 -6.00 10.76
C ALA A 80 -3.62 -6.93 11.85
N THR A 81 -2.59 -6.50 12.60
CA THR A 81 -2.03 -7.30 13.69
C THR A 81 -2.84 -7.24 14.97
N VAL A 82 -3.67 -6.21 15.15
CA VAL A 82 -4.45 -5.98 16.38
C VAL A 82 -5.95 -5.84 16.14
N LEU A 83 -6.39 -5.70 14.88
CA LEU A 83 -7.80 -5.55 14.51
C LEU A 83 -8.28 -6.71 13.64
N ASP A 84 -9.48 -7.21 13.95
CA ASP A 84 -10.25 -8.00 12.99
C ASP A 84 -10.85 -7.10 11.90
N HIS A 85 -11.04 -7.65 10.69
CA HIS A 85 -11.52 -6.87 9.55
C HIS A 85 -12.88 -6.20 9.75
N ARG A 86 -13.81 -6.84 10.47
CA ARG A 86 -15.18 -6.32 10.63
C ARG A 86 -15.21 -5.13 11.57
N ARG A 87 -14.43 -5.15 12.65
CA ARG A 87 -14.35 -4.06 13.63
C ARG A 87 -13.37 -2.98 13.20
N GLY A 88 -12.28 -3.34 12.52
CA GLY A 88 -11.26 -2.38 12.11
C GLY A 88 -11.71 -1.40 11.04
N ALA A 89 -12.71 -1.75 10.22
CA ALA A 89 -13.30 -0.85 9.23
C ALA A 89 -13.77 0.48 9.84
N ALA A 90 -14.39 0.46 11.04
CA ALA A 90 -14.88 1.66 11.71
C ALA A 90 -13.76 2.66 12.09
N ILE A 91 -12.53 2.18 12.27
CA ILE A 91 -11.35 3.00 12.58
C ILE A 91 -10.68 3.47 11.28
N ILE A 92 -10.62 2.59 10.28
CA ILE A 92 -9.83 2.78 9.07
C ILE A 92 -10.59 3.62 8.03
N GLU A 93 -11.87 3.35 7.79
CA GLU A 93 -12.66 4.02 6.75
C GLU A 93 -12.64 5.55 6.89
N PRO A 94 -12.81 6.15 8.08
CA PRO A 94 -12.73 7.62 8.22
C PRO A 94 -11.36 8.19 7.84
N LEU A 95 -10.28 7.45 8.05
CA LEU A 95 -8.92 7.87 7.69
C LEU A 95 -8.71 7.81 6.18
N VAL A 96 -9.18 6.72 5.56
CA VAL A 96 -9.12 6.55 4.10
C VAL A 96 -9.98 7.60 3.41
N GLN A 97 -11.19 7.88 3.92
CA GLN A 97 -12.07 8.92 3.38
C GLN A 97 -11.39 10.30 3.41
N ARG A 98 -10.83 10.70 4.56
CA ARG A 98 -10.11 11.98 4.67
C ARG A 98 -8.91 12.05 3.72
N TRP A 99 -8.18 10.94 3.56
CA TRP A 99 -7.10 10.87 2.59
C TRP A 99 -7.60 10.99 1.15
N LEU A 100 -8.72 10.34 0.79
CA LEU A 100 -9.34 10.43 -0.53
C LEU A 100 -9.78 11.85 -0.86
N ASP A 101 -10.35 12.56 0.12
CA ASP A 101 -10.82 13.94 -0.04
C ASP A 101 -9.69 14.89 -0.48
N GLU A 102 -8.46 14.61 -0.04
CA GLU A 102 -7.28 15.43 -0.34
C GLU A 102 -6.47 14.89 -1.55
N TYR A 103 -6.35 13.57 -1.69
CA TYR A 103 -5.36 12.93 -2.56
C TYR A 103 -5.92 11.91 -3.56
N ALA A 104 -7.24 11.80 -3.71
CA ALA A 104 -7.82 11.05 -4.83
C ALA A 104 -7.48 11.70 -6.19
N ARG A 105 -6.94 12.94 -6.21
CA ARG A 105 -6.41 13.62 -7.40
C ARG A 105 -4.88 13.63 -7.38
N PHE A 106 -4.29 13.92 -8.54
CA PHE A 106 -2.84 13.91 -8.72
C PHE A 106 -2.17 14.89 -7.74
N ASP A 107 -1.10 14.40 -7.12
CA ASP A 107 -0.18 15.12 -6.26
C ASP A 107 1.22 14.55 -6.51
N GLU A 108 2.24 15.41 -6.58
CA GLU A 108 3.58 15.04 -7.02
C GLU A 108 4.23 13.97 -6.12
N LEU A 109 4.12 14.12 -4.80
CA LEU A 109 4.68 13.15 -3.86
C LEU A 109 3.80 11.92 -3.80
N VAL A 110 2.50 12.10 -3.55
CA VAL A 110 1.58 11.01 -3.24
C VAL A 110 1.32 10.09 -4.44
N TRP A 111 1.56 10.57 -5.67
CA TRP A 111 1.45 9.78 -6.90
C TRP A 111 2.79 9.30 -7.46
N ARG A 112 3.89 9.45 -6.70
CA ARG A 112 5.18 8.87 -7.09
C ARG A 112 5.05 7.34 -7.28
N PRO A 113 5.65 6.75 -8.33
CA PRO A 113 5.38 5.36 -8.72
C PRO A 113 5.63 4.29 -7.63
N ASP A 114 6.66 4.47 -6.82
CA ASP A 114 7.01 3.58 -5.72
C ASP A 114 5.97 3.63 -4.58
N ILE A 115 5.47 4.82 -4.24
CA ILE A 115 4.38 5.00 -3.25
C ILE A 115 3.07 4.41 -3.79
N LEU A 116 2.77 4.60 -5.07
CA LEU A 116 1.58 3.99 -5.69
C LEU A 116 1.66 2.47 -5.71
N GLY A 117 2.81 1.90 -6.03
CA GLY A 117 3.03 0.45 -6.01
C GLY A 117 2.77 -0.12 -4.61
N GLU A 118 3.33 0.52 -3.58
CA GLU A 118 3.11 0.13 -2.19
C GLU A 118 1.65 0.28 -1.77
N ARG A 119 0.99 1.40 -2.12
CA ARG A 119 -0.44 1.63 -1.85
C ARG A 119 -1.31 0.55 -2.48
N LEU A 120 -1.07 0.21 -3.75
CA LEU A 120 -1.81 -0.83 -4.45
C LEU A 120 -1.70 -2.17 -3.71
N ILE A 121 -0.48 -2.56 -3.32
CA ILE A 121 -0.25 -3.80 -2.55
C ILE A 121 -1.02 -3.74 -1.22
N ASN A 122 -0.85 -2.69 -0.42
CA ASN A 122 -1.48 -2.59 0.89
C ASN A 122 -3.01 -2.53 0.80
N TRP A 123 -3.57 -1.75 -0.13
CA TRP A 123 -5.03 -1.67 -0.31
C TRP A 123 -5.63 -2.97 -0.82
N MET A 124 -4.95 -3.73 -1.69
CA MET A 124 -5.43 -5.02 -2.16
C MET A 124 -5.34 -6.09 -1.06
N THR A 125 -4.21 -6.16 -0.35
CA THR A 125 -4.00 -7.11 0.76
C THR A 125 -4.99 -6.87 1.90
N HIS A 126 -5.29 -5.60 2.19
CA HIS A 126 -6.16 -5.20 3.30
C HIS A 126 -7.54 -4.69 2.83
N ALA A 127 -7.97 -5.10 1.64
CA ALA A 127 -9.23 -4.68 1.04
C ALA A 127 -10.47 -4.81 1.96
N PRO A 128 -10.59 -5.84 2.84
CA PRO A 128 -11.71 -5.92 3.77
C PRO A 128 -11.84 -4.71 4.71
N PHE A 129 -10.74 -4.06 5.11
CA PHE A 129 -10.81 -2.83 5.92
C PHE A 129 -11.33 -1.63 5.14
N LEU A 130 -11.16 -1.62 3.81
CA LEU A 130 -11.50 -0.48 2.95
C LEU A 130 -12.85 -0.65 2.26
N LEU A 131 -13.30 -1.88 1.99
CA LEU A 131 -14.44 -2.16 1.12
C LEU A 131 -15.64 -2.76 1.84
N SER A 132 -15.60 -2.90 3.17
CA SER A 132 -16.72 -3.41 3.97
C SER A 132 -17.83 -2.37 4.21
N SER A 133 -17.59 -1.09 3.89
CA SER A 133 -18.56 -0.02 4.08
C SER A 133 -19.87 -0.22 3.32
N SER A 134 -20.99 0.11 3.95
CA SER A 134 -22.28 0.21 3.25
C SER A 134 -22.36 1.46 2.36
N ASP A 135 -21.49 2.45 2.54
CA ASP A 135 -21.45 3.66 1.74
C ASP A 135 -20.93 3.35 0.32
N GLN A 136 -21.82 3.50 -0.68
CA GLN A 136 -21.50 3.25 -2.07
C GLN A 136 -20.61 4.33 -2.70
N VAL A 137 -20.71 5.59 -2.24
CA VAL A 137 -19.89 6.70 -2.72
C VAL A 137 -18.45 6.49 -2.30
N TYR A 138 -18.23 6.19 -1.01
CA TYR A 138 -16.90 5.87 -0.49
C TYR A 138 -16.26 4.68 -1.21
N ARG A 139 -16.97 3.53 -1.32
CA ARG A 139 -16.44 2.36 -2.02
C ARG A 139 -16.08 2.66 -3.49
N SER A 140 -16.91 3.45 -4.16
CA SER A 140 -16.62 3.88 -5.54
C SER A 140 -15.38 4.77 -5.60
N ALA A 141 -15.17 5.67 -4.64
CA ALA A 141 -13.98 6.50 -4.56
C ALA A 141 -12.70 5.69 -4.31
N VAL A 142 -12.74 4.69 -3.43
CA VAL A 142 -11.63 3.74 -3.20
C VAL A 142 -11.30 2.99 -4.50
N LEU A 143 -12.29 2.36 -5.13
CA LEU A 143 -12.09 1.57 -6.36
C LEU A 143 -11.59 2.42 -7.53
N ASN A 144 -12.13 3.63 -7.70
CA ASN A 144 -11.67 4.57 -8.73
C ASN A 144 -10.22 4.99 -8.49
N THR A 145 -9.82 5.21 -7.24
CA THR A 145 -8.45 5.59 -6.91
C THR A 145 -7.46 4.44 -7.13
N LEU A 146 -7.85 3.20 -6.81
CA LEU A 146 -7.07 2.00 -7.19
C LEU A 146 -6.87 1.91 -8.69
N ALA A 147 -7.94 2.01 -9.47
CA ALA A 147 -7.87 1.92 -10.93
C ALA A 147 -7.03 3.04 -11.56
N ARG A 148 -7.07 4.25 -11.00
CA ARG A 148 -6.22 5.37 -11.45
C ARG A 148 -4.76 5.15 -11.08
N SER A 149 -4.48 4.69 -9.87
CA SER A 149 -3.12 4.39 -9.40
C SER A 149 -2.46 3.31 -10.29
N GLY A 150 -3.20 2.24 -10.60
CA GLY A 150 -2.72 1.18 -11.49
C GLY A 150 -2.42 1.67 -12.91
N ARG A 151 -3.30 2.50 -13.50
CA ARG A 151 -3.05 3.11 -14.82
C ARG A 151 -1.86 4.05 -14.82
N HIS A 152 -1.71 4.88 -13.78
CA HIS A 152 -0.57 5.78 -13.66
C HIS A 152 0.75 5.03 -13.57
N LEU A 153 0.78 3.95 -12.77
CA LEU A 153 1.96 3.10 -12.64
C LEU A 153 2.32 2.43 -13.97
N ALA A 154 1.34 1.87 -14.69
CA ALA A 154 1.57 1.24 -15.99
C ALA A 154 2.15 2.23 -17.01
N GLN A 155 1.60 3.44 -17.09
CA GLN A 155 2.08 4.48 -18.01
C GLN A 155 3.50 4.98 -17.67
N THR A 156 3.88 4.95 -16.39
CA THR A 156 5.22 5.40 -15.97
C THR A 156 6.29 4.35 -16.28
N VAL A 157 5.96 3.07 -16.14
CA VAL A 157 6.85 1.95 -16.51
C VAL A 157 7.11 1.94 -18.02
N GLU A 158 6.09 2.20 -18.86
CA GLU A 158 6.24 2.31 -20.32
C GLU A 158 7.16 3.46 -20.76
N LYS A 159 7.30 4.51 -19.94
CA LYS A 159 8.14 5.67 -20.23
C LYS A 159 9.57 5.56 -19.69
N THR A 160 9.90 4.53 -18.91
CA THR A 160 11.28 4.29 -18.50
C THR A 160 12.04 3.76 -19.72
N PRO A 161 13.01 4.51 -20.28
CA PRO A 161 13.79 3.98 -21.39
C PRO A 161 14.54 2.75 -20.89
N THR A 162 14.53 1.67 -21.67
CA THR A 162 15.37 0.49 -21.48
C THR A 162 16.83 0.89 -21.66
N VAL A 163 17.41 1.57 -20.67
CA VAL A 163 18.85 1.86 -20.63
C VAL A 163 19.55 0.68 -20.00
N TRP A 164 19.76 -0.39 -20.77
CA TRP A 164 20.89 -1.28 -20.52
C TRP A 164 22.10 -0.68 -21.24
N ARG A 165 22.97 -0.01 -20.48
CA ARG A 165 24.37 0.25 -20.88
C ARG A 165 25.25 -0.79 -20.20
N GLY A 166 26.08 -1.46 -21.00
CA GLY A 166 27.18 -2.32 -20.53
C GLY A 166 26.89 -3.80 -20.70
#